data_AF-A0A1Z5KSX1-F1
#
_entry.id   AF-A0A1Z5KSX1-F1
#
_cell.length_a   1.000
_cell.length_b   1.000
_cell.length_c   1.000
_cell.angle_alpha   90.00
_cell.angle_beta   90.00
_cell.angle_gamma   90.00
#
_symmetry.space_group_name_H-M   'P 1'
#
loop_
_entity.id
_entity.type
_entity.pdbx_description
1 polymer ?
#
loop_
_entity_poly.entity_id
_entity_poly.type
_entity_poly.pdbx_seq_one_letter_code
_entity_poly.pdbx_strand_id
1 'polypeptide(L)'
;MLKSLGVQWALAGHSERRVIFGESDEYINGQCLKLIEQGMSVMLCIGESEAEYEQNLAGPVCAVQLRKGLAGITAEQMSRVAIAYEPVWAIGTGKVATPEIAQSVHATCRGILRDMYGDAIADQTRILYGGSVTPESVDGLMAQPDIDGALVGGASLDAAKFGRIINFQTV
;
A
#
# COMPACT_ATOMS: atom_id res chain seq x y z
N MET A 1 -0.51 4.60 23.68
CA MET A 1 0.93 4.25 23.67
C MET A 1 1.65 4.81 22.45
N LEU A 2 1.33 4.42 21.21
CA LEU A 2 2.08 4.88 20.02
C LEU A 2 2.15 6.42 19.90
N LYS A 3 1.01 7.10 20.06
CA LYS A 3 0.94 8.57 20.04
C LYS A 3 1.84 9.25 21.09
N SER A 4 1.93 8.69 22.31
CA SER A 4 2.78 9.25 23.36
C SER A 4 4.27 9.04 23.11
N LEU A 5 4.63 8.13 22.19
CA LEU A 5 6.00 7.90 21.72
C LEU A 5 6.34 8.73 20.47
N GLY A 6 5.43 9.58 19.99
CA GLY A 6 5.64 10.40 18.80
C GLY A 6 5.48 9.66 17.47
N VAL A 7 4.95 8.44 17.47
CA VAL A 7 4.69 7.67 16.25
C VAL A 7 3.60 8.36 15.42
N GLN A 8 3.88 8.62 14.15
CA GLN A 8 2.98 9.33 13.24
C GLN A 8 2.16 8.39 12.34
N TRP A 9 2.79 7.29 11.90
CA TRP A 9 2.23 6.33 10.96
C TRP A 9 2.17 4.93 11.58
N ALA A 10 1.12 4.18 11.25
CA ALA A 10 1.03 2.75 11.55
C ALA A 10 0.52 1.98 10.33
N LEU A 11 1.06 0.78 10.10
CA LEU A 11 0.56 -0.15 9.10
C LEU A 11 -0.71 -0.84 9.62
N ALA A 12 -1.67 -1.08 8.73
CA ALA A 12 -2.84 -1.90 9.00
C ALA A 12 -3.03 -2.89 7.84
N GLY A 13 -3.27 -4.17 8.18
CA GLY A 13 -3.57 -5.20 7.17
C GLY A 13 -2.40 -5.63 6.29
N HIS A 14 -1.16 -5.52 6.76
CA HIS A 14 0.01 -6.07 6.04
C HIS A 14 -0.24 -7.54 5.68
N SER A 15 0.18 -7.97 4.50
CA SER A 15 -0.03 -9.33 3.98
C SER A 15 0.28 -10.45 4.99
N GLU A 16 1.42 -10.37 5.67
CA GLU A 16 1.80 -11.33 6.72
C GLU A 16 0.79 -11.38 7.88
N ARG A 17 0.15 -10.26 8.23
CA ARG A 17 -0.88 -10.23 9.28
C ARG A 17 -2.20 -10.85 8.82
N ARG A 18 -2.56 -10.64 7.56
CA ARG A 18 -3.71 -11.33 6.95
C ARG A 18 -3.49 -12.83 6.88
N VAL A 19 -2.31 -13.27 6.43
CA VAL A 19 -2.03 -14.69 6.13
C VAL A 19 -1.63 -15.49 7.36
N ILE A 20 -0.68 -14.98 8.18
CA ILE A 20 -0.13 -15.73 9.33
C ILE A 20 -1.03 -15.59 10.55
N PHE A 21 -1.53 -14.38 10.81
CA PHE A 21 -2.33 -14.08 12.00
C PHE A 21 -3.84 -14.08 11.75
N GLY A 22 -4.28 -14.21 10.49
CA GLY A 22 -5.69 -14.30 10.15
C GLY A 22 -6.48 -13.02 10.38
N GLU A 23 -5.85 -11.85 10.26
CA GLU A 23 -6.56 -10.57 10.43
C GLU A 23 -7.63 -10.39 9.35
N SER A 24 -8.90 -10.28 9.77
CA SER A 24 -10.02 -10.05 8.87
C SER A 24 -10.12 -8.59 8.43
N ASP A 25 -10.83 -8.34 7.33
CA ASP A 25 -11.07 -6.97 6.85
C ASP A 25 -11.77 -6.09 7.90
N GLU A 26 -12.68 -6.67 8.69
CA GLU A 26 -13.40 -5.97 9.76
C GLU A 26 -12.45 -5.55 10.88
N TYR A 27 -11.50 -6.42 11.24
CA TYR A 27 -10.47 -6.10 12.23
C TYR A 27 -9.55 -4.99 11.73
N ILE A 28 -9.10 -5.07 10.48
CA ILE A 28 -8.23 -4.10 9.83
C ILE A 28 -8.92 -2.74 9.70
N ASN A 29 -10.20 -2.70 9.32
CA ASN A 29 -10.99 -1.47 9.31
C ASN A 29 -11.10 -0.84 10.71
N GLY A 30 -11.33 -1.66 11.74
CA GLY A 30 -11.33 -1.20 13.13
C GLY A 30 -10.00 -0.56 13.54
N GLN A 31 -8.86 -1.10 13.09
CA GLN A 31 -7.55 -0.48 13.28
C GLN A 31 -7.45 0.87 12.57
N CYS A 32 -7.86 0.95 11.30
CA CYS A 32 -7.82 2.18 10.51
C CYS A 32 -8.62 3.31 11.18
N LEU A 33 -9.88 3.02 11.53
CA LEU A 33 -10.76 3.96 12.23
C LEU A 33 -10.14 4.40 13.57
N LYS A 34 -9.60 3.45 14.36
CA LYS A 34 -9.04 3.77 15.66
C LYS A 34 -7.79 4.64 15.56
N LEU A 35 -6.91 4.38 14.60
CA LEU A 35 -5.71 5.18 14.36
C LEU A 35 -6.07 6.63 13.99
N ILE A 36 -7.02 6.79 13.06
CA ILE A 36 -7.50 8.11 12.61
C ILE A 36 -8.19 8.87 13.75
N GLU A 37 -9.04 8.22 14.54
CA GLU A 37 -9.70 8.82 15.72
C GLU A 37 -8.66 9.34 16.72
N GLN A 38 -7.54 8.64 16.89
CA GLN A 38 -6.45 9.07 17.76
C GLN A 38 -5.56 10.16 17.14
N GLY A 39 -5.84 10.60 15.91
CA GLY A 39 -5.09 11.61 15.17
C GLY A 39 -3.77 11.11 14.60
N MET A 40 -3.63 9.79 14.42
CA MET A 40 -2.52 9.17 13.70
C MET A 40 -2.88 8.99 12.22
N SER A 41 -1.86 8.76 11.40
CA SER A 41 -2.05 8.35 10.02
C SER A 41 -1.93 6.83 9.88
N VAL A 42 -2.66 6.26 8.93
CA VAL A 42 -2.68 4.82 8.64
C VAL A 42 -2.20 4.55 7.23
N MET A 43 -1.38 3.52 7.08
CA MET A 43 -1.03 2.94 5.80
C MET A 43 -1.76 1.60 5.68
N LEU A 44 -2.82 1.57 4.87
CA LEU A 44 -3.61 0.37 4.62
C LEU A 44 -2.91 -0.49 3.57
N CYS A 45 -2.46 -1.67 3.97
CA CYS A 45 -1.88 -2.64 3.07
C CYS A 45 -2.96 -3.50 2.41
N ILE A 46 -2.84 -3.65 1.10
CA ILE A 46 -3.73 -4.43 0.23
C ILE A 46 -2.91 -5.21 -0.78
N GLY A 47 -3.48 -6.26 -1.35
CA GLY A 47 -2.85 -7.03 -2.41
C GLY A 47 -3.40 -8.44 -2.50
N GLU A 48 -3.16 -9.06 -3.65
CA GLU A 48 -3.60 -10.40 -4.01
C GLU A 48 -2.52 -11.46 -3.75
N SER A 49 -2.97 -12.68 -3.49
CA SER A 49 -2.13 -13.89 -3.45
C SER A 49 -1.67 -14.32 -4.85
N GLU A 50 -0.69 -15.23 -4.90
CA GLU A 50 -0.22 -15.81 -6.17
C GLU A 50 -1.35 -16.49 -6.96
N ALA A 51 -2.19 -17.27 -6.27
CA ALA A 51 -3.31 -17.96 -6.91
C ALA A 51 -4.38 -16.98 -7.46
N GLU A 52 -4.58 -15.84 -6.80
CA GLU A 52 -5.48 -14.80 -7.27
C GLU A 52 -4.86 -14.03 -8.45
N TYR A 53 -3.55 -13.77 -8.42
CA TYR A 53 -2.82 -13.16 -9.52
C TYR A 53 -2.88 -14.02 -10.80
N GLU A 54 -2.65 -15.33 -10.69
CA GLU A 54 -2.74 -16.28 -11.81
C GLU A 54 -4.14 -16.34 -12.43
N GLN A 55 -5.17 -15.99 -11.65
CA GLN A 55 -6.57 -15.90 -12.09
C GLN A 55 -6.96 -14.49 -12.58
N ASN A 56 -6.02 -13.54 -12.67
CA ASN A 56 -6.25 -12.14 -13.02
C ASN A 56 -7.22 -11.42 -12.05
N LEU A 57 -7.16 -11.75 -10.76
CA LEU A 57 -8.07 -11.22 -9.73
C LEU A 57 -7.49 -10.04 -8.92
N ALA A 58 -6.31 -9.52 -9.27
CA ALA A 58 -5.66 -8.42 -8.55
C ALA A 58 -6.59 -7.20 -8.33
N GLY A 59 -7.24 -6.72 -9.40
CA GLY A 59 -8.19 -5.62 -9.34
C GLY A 59 -9.40 -5.91 -8.43
N PRO A 60 -10.16 -7.00 -8.65
CA PRO A 60 -11.26 -7.40 -7.77
C PRO A 60 -10.88 -7.55 -6.29
N VAL A 61 -9.74 -8.18 -5.99
CA VAL A 61 -9.24 -8.35 -4.61
C VAL A 61 -8.95 -6.99 -3.98
N CYS A 62 -8.21 -6.13 -4.69
CA CYS A 62 -7.91 -4.78 -4.22
C CYS A 62 -9.18 -3.95 -4.01
N ALA A 63 -10.20 -4.10 -4.87
CA ALA A 63 -11.48 -3.41 -4.71
C ALA A 63 -12.20 -3.81 -3.42
N VAL A 64 -12.23 -5.11 -3.10
CA VAL A 64 -12.83 -5.60 -1.85
C VAL A 64 -12.06 -5.06 -0.64
N GLN A 65 -10.73 -5.19 -0.64
CA GLN A 65 -9.90 -4.79 0.48
C GLN A 65 -9.92 -3.27 0.71
N LEU A 66 -9.93 -2.44 -0.35
CA LEU A 66 -10.09 -1.00 -0.23
C LEU A 66 -11.47 -0.62 0.32
N ARG A 67 -12.55 -1.17 -0.24
CA ARG A 67 -13.92 -0.83 0.17
C ARG A 67 -14.19 -1.22 1.62
N LYS A 68 -13.71 -2.39 2.05
CA LYS A 68 -13.88 -2.82 3.44
C LYS A 68 -12.92 -2.12 4.39
N GLY A 69 -11.63 -2.01 4.03
CA GLY A 69 -10.62 -1.37 4.87
C GLY A 69 -10.93 0.10 5.15
N LEU A 70 -11.53 0.80 4.17
CA LEU A 70 -11.91 2.21 4.28
C LEU A 70 -13.38 2.44 4.67
N ALA A 71 -14.14 1.39 4.98
CA ALA A 71 -15.54 1.53 5.37
C ALA A 71 -15.70 2.48 6.56
N GLY A 72 -16.56 3.50 6.42
CA GLY A 72 -16.79 4.50 7.46
C GLY A 72 -15.72 5.59 7.60
N ILE A 73 -14.63 5.55 6.81
CA ILE A 73 -13.66 6.64 6.73
C ILE A 73 -14.23 7.73 5.83
N THR A 74 -14.35 8.96 6.34
CA THR A 74 -14.90 10.09 5.58
C THR A 74 -13.89 10.65 4.58
N ALA A 75 -14.40 11.44 3.63
CA ALA A 75 -13.59 12.18 2.66
C ALA A 75 -12.48 13.02 3.32
N GLU A 76 -12.80 13.71 4.42
CA GLU A 76 -11.85 14.56 5.15
C GLU A 76 -10.77 13.72 5.85
N GLN A 77 -11.14 12.54 6.34
CA GLN A 77 -10.24 11.63 7.03
C GLN A 77 -9.24 10.95 6.08
N MET A 78 -9.52 10.87 4.78
CA MET A 78 -8.60 10.32 3.78
C MET A 78 -7.25 11.05 3.72
N SER A 79 -7.18 12.30 4.17
CA SER A 79 -5.91 13.03 4.35
C SER A 79 -4.91 12.33 5.29
N ARG A 80 -5.37 11.39 6.11
CA ARG A 80 -4.57 10.58 7.05
C ARG A 80 -4.33 9.15 6.55
N VAL A 81 -4.75 8.84 5.33
CA VAL A 81 -4.64 7.50 4.74
C VAL A 81 -3.57 7.50 3.65
N ALA A 82 -2.76 6.46 3.63
CA ALA A 82 -1.99 6.04 2.46
C ALA A 82 -2.31 4.58 2.19
N ILE A 83 -2.17 4.15 0.94
CA ILE A 83 -2.35 2.76 0.53
C ILE A 83 -0.97 2.17 0.23
N ALA A 84 -0.72 0.94 0.66
CA ALA A 84 0.42 0.16 0.21
C ALA A 84 -0.11 -1.05 -0.57
N TYR A 85 0.14 -1.08 -1.88
CA TYR A 85 -0.15 -2.23 -2.72
C TYR A 85 1.01 -3.22 -2.65
N GLU A 86 0.72 -4.42 -2.16
CA GLU A 86 1.67 -5.49 -1.89
C GLU A 86 1.26 -6.74 -2.69
N PRO A 87 1.76 -6.94 -3.93
CA PRO A 87 1.56 -8.22 -4.60
C PRO A 87 2.22 -9.31 -3.76
N VAL A 88 1.42 -10.15 -3.08
CA VAL A 88 1.91 -11.04 -2.02
C VAL A 88 2.91 -12.05 -2.58
N TRP A 89 2.71 -12.44 -3.83
CA TRP A 89 3.61 -13.31 -4.59
C TRP A 89 4.99 -12.69 -4.88
N ALA A 90 5.13 -11.38 -4.75
CA ALA A 90 6.40 -10.67 -4.91
C ALA A 90 7.10 -10.39 -3.56
N ILE A 91 6.53 -10.73 -2.41
CA ILE A 91 7.12 -10.41 -1.10
C ILE A 91 8.13 -11.50 -0.70
N GLY A 92 9.42 -11.16 -0.66
CA GLY A 92 10.46 -12.06 -0.15
C GLY A 92 10.74 -13.30 -1.03
N THR A 93 10.12 -13.39 -2.22
CA THR A 93 10.25 -14.53 -3.14
C THR A 93 11.35 -14.32 -4.19
N GLY A 94 11.89 -13.10 -4.31
CA GLY A 94 12.80 -12.71 -5.39
C GLY A 94 12.10 -12.54 -6.75
N LYS A 95 10.80 -12.85 -6.86
CA LYS A 95 9.96 -12.43 -7.99
C LYS A 95 9.60 -10.96 -7.79
N VAL A 96 9.76 -10.15 -8.83
CA VAL A 96 9.50 -8.71 -8.78
C VAL A 96 8.46 -8.40 -9.84
N ALA A 97 7.40 -7.67 -9.47
CA ALA A 97 6.47 -7.17 -10.47
C ALA A 97 7.21 -6.15 -11.34
N THR A 98 7.08 -6.23 -12.67
CA THR A 98 7.66 -5.18 -13.51
C THR A 98 6.96 -3.84 -13.21
N PRO A 99 7.61 -2.70 -13.48
CA PRO A 99 6.98 -1.40 -13.31
C PRO A 99 5.60 -1.28 -13.98
N GLU A 100 5.41 -1.91 -15.14
CA GLU A 100 4.14 -1.90 -15.89
C GLU A 100 3.05 -2.70 -15.16
N ILE A 101 3.39 -3.84 -14.56
CA ILE A 101 2.44 -4.62 -13.75
C ILE A 101 2.04 -3.83 -12.51
N ALA A 102 3.01 -3.27 -11.79
CA ALA A 102 2.76 -2.44 -10.61
C ALA A 102 1.88 -1.23 -10.98
N GLN A 103 2.22 -0.53 -12.05
CA GLN A 103 1.45 0.61 -12.56
C GLN A 103 0.01 0.25 -12.89
N SER A 104 -0.23 -0.87 -13.58
CA SER A 104 -1.58 -1.31 -13.95
C SER A 104 -2.49 -1.50 -12.73
N VAL A 105 -1.96 -2.13 -11.68
CA VAL A 105 -2.74 -2.35 -10.44
C VAL A 105 -2.89 -1.06 -9.64
N HIS A 106 -1.86 -0.21 -9.58
CA HIS A 106 -1.95 1.11 -8.95
C HIS A 106 -3.01 2.00 -9.61
N ALA A 107 -3.03 2.07 -10.94
CA ALA A 107 -4.06 2.80 -11.69
C ALA A 107 -5.46 2.24 -11.40
N THR A 108 -5.60 0.91 -11.28
CA THR A 108 -6.84 0.26 -10.88
C THR A 108 -7.27 0.69 -9.46
N CYS A 109 -6.35 0.66 -8.49
CA CYS A 109 -6.58 1.13 -7.13
C CYS A 109 -6.99 2.62 -7.09
N ARG A 110 -6.34 3.48 -7.88
CA ARG A 110 -6.70 4.90 -7.99
C ARG A 110 -8.09 5.09 -8.59
N GLY A 111 -8.46 4.30 -9.60
CA GLY A 111 -9.82 4.25 -10.14
C GLY A 111 -10.87 3.86 -9.10
N ILE A 112 -10.59 2.84 -8.28
CA ILE A 112 -11.48 2.43 -7.19
C ILE A 112 -11.65 3.55 -6.16
N LEU A 113 -10.57 4.24 -5.79
CA LEU A 113 -10.63 5.39 -4.88
C LEU A 113 -11.43 6.55 -5.48
N ARG A 114 -11.31 6.77 -6.79
CA ARG A 114 -12.09 7.79 -7.53
C ARG A 114 -13.59 7.49 -7.46
N ASP A 115 -13.98 6.23 -7.62
CA ASP A 115 -15.37 5.81 -7.46
C ASP A 115 -15.89 5.99 -6.02
N MET A 116 -15.03 5.82 -5.02
CA MET A 116 -15.41 5.88 -3.61
C MET A 116 -15.47 7.31 -3.06
N TYR A 117 -14.53 8.17 -3.48
CA TYR A 117 -14.28 9.47 -2.85
C TYR A 117 -14.21 10.65 -3.83
N GLY A 118 -14.28 10.39 -5.14
CA GLY A 118 -14.16 11.41 -6.18
C GLY A 118 -12.72 11.75 -6.56
N ASP A 119 -12.59 12.51 -7.65
CA ASP A 119 -11.32 12.78 -8.32
C ASP A 119 -10.26 13.39 -7.40
N ALA A 120 -10.63 14.47 -6.71
CA ALA A 120 -9.69 15.23 -5.89
C ALA A 120 -9.05 14.40 -4.77
N ILE A 121 -9.78 13.46 -4.17
CA ILE A 121 -9.27 12.62 -3.09
C ILE A 121 -8.44 11.48 -3.66
N ALA A 122 -8.86 10.88 -4.76
CA ALA A 122 -8.09 9.84 -5.44
C ALA A 122 -6.73 10.35 -5.94
N ASP A 123 -6.68 11.57 -6.46
CA ASP A 123 -5.45 12.20 -6.95
C ASP A 123 -4.49 12.59 -5.80
N GLN A 124 -5.01 12.88 -4.61
CA GLN A 124 -4.21 13.22 -3.43
C GLN A 124 -3.79 12.00 -2.60
N THR A 125 -4.50 10.88 -2.71
CA THR A 125 -4.20 9.68 -1.94
C THR A 125 -2.92 9.04 -2.48
N ARG A 126 -1.93 8.87 -1.60
CA ARG A 126 -0.67 8.21 -1.95
C ARG A 126 -0.85 6.69 -1.99
N ILE A 127 -0.47 6.08 -3.10
CA ILE A 127 -0.45 4.63 -3.32
C ILE A 127 1.01 4.19 -3.51
N LEU A 128 1.54 3.49 -2.51
CA LEU A 128 2.91 3.02 -2.46
C LEU A 128 3.01 1.59 -2.96
N TYR A 129 4.10 1.26 -3.62
CA TYR A 129 4.41 -0.10 -4.04
C TYR A 129 5.19 -0.85 -2.95
N GLY A 130 4.75 -2.05 -2.59
CA GLY A 130 5.28 -2.85 -1.47
C GLY A 130 5.93 -4.18 -1.86
N GLY A 131 6.12 -4.48 -3.14
CA GLY A 131 6.67 -5.78 -3.60
C GLY A 131 8.17 -5.78 -3.88
N SER A 132 9.01 -6.31 -2.97
CA SER A 132 10.47 -6.52 -3.19
C SER A 132 11.22 -5.36 -3.88
N VAL A 133 11.03 -4.13 -3.39
CA VAL A 133 11.74 -2.95 -3.91
C VAL A 133 13.24 -3.05 -3.62
N THR A 134 14.07 -2.76 -4.64
CA THR A 134 15.53 -2.76 -4.56
C THR A 134 16.12 -1.44 -5.09
N PRO A 135 17.39 -1.13 -4.79
CA PRO A 135 18.09 0.00 -5.37
C PRO A 135 18.06 0.06 -6.91
N GLU A 136 18.00 -1.09 -7.57
CA GLU A 136 18.00 -1.22 -9.02
C GLU A 136 16.61 -1.04 -9.63
N SER A 137 15.55 -1.41 -8.91
CA SER A 137 14.17 -1.33 -9.42
C SER A 137 13.48 0.00 -9.12
N VAL A 138 13.93 0.73 -8.09
CA VAL A 138 13.22 1.91 -7.56
C VAL A 138 12.99 3.01 -8.60
N ASP A 139 13.98 3.33 -9.45
CA ASP A 139 13.84 4.43 -10.41
C ASP A 139 12.74 4.15 -11.44
N GLY A 140 12.68 2.91 -11.95
CA GLY A 140 11.64 2.49 -12.90
C GLY A 140 10.25 2.43 -12.27
N LEU A 141 10.15 2.07 -10.98
CA LEU A 141 8.90 2.10 -10.23
C LEU A 141 8.43 3.53 -9.99
N MET A 142 9.31 4.44 -9.57
CA MET A 142 8.97 5.84 -9.29
C MET A 142 8.71 6.68 -10.54
N ALA A 143 9.10 6.19 -11.73
CA ALA A 143 8.76 6.81 -13.00
C ALA A 143 7.30 6.53 -13.44
N GLN A 144 6.60 5.60 -12.77
CA GLN A 144 5.22 5.25 -13.11
C GLN A 144 4.23 6.28 -12.54
N PRO A 145 3.22 6.70 -13.32
CA PRO A 145 2.39 7.86 -12.96
C PRO A 145 1.47 7.65 -11.74
N ASP A 146 1.13 6.40 -11.39
CA ASP A 146 0.26 6.10 -10.25
C ASP A 146 1.02 5.52 -9.04
N ILE A 147 2.36 5.46 -9.08
CA ILE A 147 3.19 4.97 -7.99
C ILE A 147 3.79 6.15 -7.22
N ASP A 148 3.29 6.39 -6.00
CA ASP A 148 3.63 7.58 -5.20
C ASP A 148 4.76 7.35 -4.18
N GLY A 149 5.37 6.16 -4.20
CA GLY A 149 6.42 5.79 -3.25
C GLY A 149 6.55 4.28 -3.06
N ALA A 150 7.33 3.88 -2.06
CA ALA A 150 7.62 2.48 -1.77
C ALA A 150 7.46 2.14 -0.28
N LEU A 151 6.86 0.99 0.01
CA LEU A 151 6.94 0.32 1.30
C LEU A 151 8.03 -0.76 1.23
N VAL A 152 9.18 -0.50 1.88
CA VAL A 152 10.39 -1.31 1.67
C VAL A 152 10.61 -2.27 2.83
N GLY A 153 10.56 -3.57 2.54
CA GLY A 153 10.90 -4.64 3.49
C GLY A 153 12.40 -4.81 3.67
N GLY A 154 12.97 -5.94 3.22
CA GLY A 154 14.36 -6.33 3.50
C GLY A 154 15.44 -5.31 3.13
N ALA A 155 15.26 -4.54 2.06
CA ALA A 155 16.24 -3.52 1.65
C ALA A 155 16.29 -2.31 2.63
N SER A 156 15.29 -2.14 3.50
CA SER A 156 15.31 -1.10 4.54
C SER A 156 16.25 -1.41 5.71
N LEU A 157 16.69 -2.67 5.84
CA LEU A 157 17.57 -3.12 6.92
C LEU A 157 19.05 -2.77 6.69
N ASP A 158 19.38 -2.29 5.48
CA ASP A 158 20.72 -1.86 5.10
C ASP A 158 20.69 -0.36 4.76
N ALA A 159 21.49 0.44 5.48
CA ALA A 159 21.48 1.88 5.34
C ALA A 159 21.90 2.37 3.94
N ALA A 160 22.82 1.67 3.27
CA ALA A 160 23.27 2.05 1.93
C ALA A 160 22.18 1.73 0.89
N LYS A 161 21.54 0.56 1.00
CA LYS A 161 20.42 0.18 0.11
C LYS A 161 19.23 1.10 0.30
N PHE A 162 18.79 1.31 1.55
CA PHE A 162 17.68 2.20 1.85
C PHE A 162 17.99 3.64 1.44
N GLY A 163 19.22 4.11 1.69
CA GLY A 163 19.74 5.39 1.23
C GLY A 163 19.64 5.57 -0.29
N ARG A 164 19.93 4.53 -1.08
CA ARG A 164 19.77 4.58 -2.53
C ARG A 164 18.30 4.61 -2.97
N ILE A 165 17.42 3.93 -2.26
CA ILE A 165 15.98 3.90 -2.55
C ILE A 165 15.34 5.26 -2.28
N ILE A 166 15.64 5.91 -1.15
CA ILE A 166 15.08 7.23 -0.83
C ILE A 166 15.63 8.35 -1.74
N ASN A 167 16.79 8.13 -2.39
CA ASN A 167 17.41 9.05 -3.36
C ASN A 167 17.23 8.56 -4.80
N PHE A 168 16.10 7.92 -5.11
CA PHE A 168 15.75 7.50 -6.46
C PHE A 168 15.89 8.66 -7.46
N GLN A 169 16.17 8.31 -8.71
CA GLN A 169 16.25 9.27 -9.81
C GLN A 169 15.05 9.03 -10.71
N THR A 170 14.20 10.05 -10.86
CA THR A 170 13.16 10.04 -11.90
C THR A 170 13.82 10.35 -13.23
N VAL A 171 13.68 9.42 -14.18
CA VAL A 171 14.19 9.55 -15.55
C VAL A 171 13.07 10.06 -16.45
#